data_AF-A0A2N0V721-F1
#
_entry.id   AF-A0A2N0V721-F1
#
_cell.length_a   1.000
_cell.length_b   1.000
_cell.length_c   1.000
_cell.angle_alpha   90.00
_cell.angle_beta   90.00
_cell.angle_gamma   90.00
#
_symmetry.space_group_name_H-M   'P 1'
#
loop_
_entity.id
_entity.type
_entity.pdbx_description
1 polymer ?
#
loop_
_entity_poly.entity_id
_entity_poly.type
_entity_poly.pdbx_seq_one_letter_code
_entity_poly.pdbx_strand_id
1 'polypeptide(L)'
;MYKYEGLVVHQSHDDEGIIEIVDKEGVRALHFGSHARQSSMLLMEPDRLHSLYARAMMAGLLFHDTPNEILMIGLGGGTIAKFMLRQFADCRLKVVEFRSSVLKVARSHFGLPFDPRLKIKIGCGAQHVRQASQVQSEQHDLIVIDAYDHDGMAPEVSSETFFDNCRTLLTKNGLLVINLWGTDKDMFQQVAWNLGRVFERRMLFLPVRNRGNVIGFAFGEAMAKPGIKQLIDKAKRLEQMYQLEFPIYLLDLKRHNPNVFNRIIKS
;
A
#
# COMPACT_ATOMS: atom_id res chain seq x y z
N MET A 1 -4.50 33.52 6.65
CA MET A 1 -5.15 32.28 7.13
C MET A 1 -4.14 31.17 6.90
N TYR A 2 -3.64 30.50 7.96
CA TYR A 2 -2.69 29.40 7.76
C TYR A 2 -3.41 28.26 7.06
N LYS A 3 -2.83 27.74 5.98
CA LYS A 3 -3.38 26.63 5.18
C LYS A 3 -3.60 25.36 6.01
N TYR A 4 -2.87 25.21 7.10
CA TYR A 4 -2.98 24.10 8.03
C TYR A 4 -3.21 24.62 9.44
N GLU A 5 -4.01 23.89 10.22
CA GLU A 5 -4.16 24.11 11.66
C GLU A 5 -3.00 23.45 12.45
N GLY A 6 -1.76 23.61 11.97
CA GLY A 6 -0.56 22.97 12.53
C GLY A 6 0.72 23.72 12.15
N LEU A 7 1.84 23.32 12.73
CA LEU A 7 3.14 23.93 12.46
C LEU A 7 3.75 23.34 11.19
N VAL A 8 3.97 24.17 10.16
CA VAL A 8 4.76 23.77 8.99
C VAL A 8 6.23 23.71 9.41
N VAL A 9 6.77 22.49 9.56
CA VAL A 9 8.15 22.26 10.01
C VAL A 9 9.15 22.16 8.84
N HIS A 10 8.65 21.91 7.63
CA HIS A 10 9.45 21.93 6.41
C HIS A 10 8.56 22.26 5.22
N GLN A 11 9.09 23.06 4.29
CA GLN A 11 8.47 23.36 3.01
C GLN A 11 9.55 23.33 1.93
N SER A 12 9.26 22.66 0.83
CA SER A 12 10.12 22.64 -0.36
C SER A 12 9.26 22.56 -1.63
N HIS A 13 9.90 22.72 -2.78
CA HIS A 13 9.26 22.63 -4.09
C HIS A 13 10.13 21.78 -5.01
N ASP A 14 9.52 21.02 -5.90
CA ASP A 14 10.15 20.34 -7.03
C ASP A 14 9.30 20.51 -8.29
N ASP A 15 9.64 19.81 -9.38
CA ASP A 15 8.92 19.94 -10.66
C ASP A 15 7.45 19.50 -10.59
N GLU A 16 7.08 18.69 -9.59
CA GLU A 16 5.72 18.20 -9.34
C GLU A 16 4.97 19.07 -8.30
N GLY A 17 5.58 20.17 -7.90
CA GLY A 17 4.98 21.18 -7.02
C GLY A 17 5.50 21.15 -5.58
N ILE A 18 4.66 21.67 -4.68
CA ILE A 18 5.05 21.91 -3.29
C ILE A 18 5.00 20.64 -2.43
N ILE A 19 5.90 20.55 -1.46
CA ILE A 19 5.97 19.53 -0.42
C ILE A 19 6.02 20.24 0.93
N GLU A 20 5.07 19.90 1.80
CA GLU A 20 4.94 20.49 3.13
C GLU A 20 4.91 19.37 4.18
N ILE A 21 5.70 19.54 5.24
CA ILE A 21 5.64 18.70 6.44
C ILE A 21 4.99 19.52 7.54
N VAL A 22 3.91 18.99 8.11
CA VAL A 22 3.10 19.69 9.11
C VAL A 22 3.00 18.84 10.36
N ASP A 23 3.32 19.43 11.51
CA ASP A 23 3.13 18.83 12.82
C ASP A 23 1.86 19.40 13.48
N LYS A 24 0.94 18.52 13.86
CA LYS A 24 -0.30 18.85 14.58
C LYS A 24 -0.61 17.75 15.60
N GLU A 25 -0.83 18.12 16.86
CA GLU A 25 -1.31 17.19 17.91
C GLU A 25 -0.51 15.89 18.02
N GLY A 26 0.83 15.98 17.95
CA GLY A 26 1.71 14.81 18.04
C GLY A 26 1.78 13.96 16.76
N VAL A 27 1.15 14.41 15.67
CA VAL A 27 1.18 13.76 14.35
C VAL A 27 1.96 14.63 13.37
N ARG A 28 2.90 14.02 12.66
CA ARG A 28 3.58 14.59 11.50
C ARG A 28 2.92 14.12 10.22
N ALA A 29 2.60 15.04 9.32
CA ALA A 29 1.95 14.74 8.05
C ALA A 29 2.71 15.31 6.85
N LEU A 30 2.73 14.55 5.75
CA LEU A 30 3.23 14.97 4.44
C LEU A 30 2.06 15.47 3.60
N HIS A 31 2.23 16.62 2.97
CA HIS A 31 1.26 17.25 2.09
C HIS A 31 1.89 17.63 0.75
N PHE A 32 1.09 17.55 -0.32
CA PHE A 32 1.42 18.04 -1.67
C PHE A 32 0.54 19.23 -2.01
N GLY A 33 0.68 20.34 -1.29
CA GLY A 33 -0.01 21.56 -1.69
C GLY A 33 -1.50 21.63 -1.36
N SER A 34 -2.09 20.57 -0.83
CA SER A 34 -3.51 20.49 -0.45
C SER A 34 -3.69 20.06 1.01
N HIS A 35 -4.94 20.07 1.49
CA HIS A 35 -5.29 19.56 2.82
C HIS A 35 -5.17 18.03 2.92
N ALA A 36 -5.11 17.32 1.80
CA ALA A 36 -4.96 15.86 1.79
C ALA A 36 -3.61 15.46 2.41
N ARG A 37 -3.67 14.57 3.40
CA ARG A 37 -2.47 13.95 3.99
C ARG A 37 -2.05 12.78 3.12
N GLN A 38 -0.86 12.89 2.55
CA GLN A 38 -0.27 11.84 1.70
C GLN A 38 0.32 10.72 2.56
N SER A 39 0.98 11.09 3.65
CA SER A 39 1.49 10.17 4.67
C SER A 39 1.40 10.82 6.04
N SER A 40 1.35 10.01 7.09
CA SER A 40 1.37 10.51 8.46
C SER A 40 2.00 9.54 9.46
N MET A 41 2.59 10.09 10.52
CA MET A 41 3.35 9.36 11.52
C MET A 41 3.15 9.98 12.90
N LEU A 42 3.07 9.15 13.94
CA LEU A 42 3.10 9.62 15.33
C LEU A 42 4.52 10.05 15.69
N LEU A 43 4.68 11.22 16.31
CA LEU A 43 6.00 11.71 16.73
C LEU A 43 6.60 10.85 17.86
N MET A 44 5.75 10.37 18.78
CA MET A 44 6.19 9.57 19.93
C MET A 44 6.33 8.07 19.61
N GLU A 45 5.65 7.58 18.56
CA GLU A 45 5.67 6.18 18.15
C GLU A 45 5.88 6.08 16.62
N PRO A 46 7.04 6.55 16.10
CA PRO A 46 7.25 6.76 14.67
C PRO A 46 7.19 5.50 13.80
N ASP A 47 7.31 4.33 14.43
CA ASP A 47 7.28 3.04 13.74
C ASP A 47 5.91 2.38 13.75
N ARG A 48 4.92 2.97 14.43
CA ARG A 48 3.53 2.51 14.36
C ARG A 48 2.82 3.15 13.18
N LEU A 49 2.04 2.34 12.47
CA LEU A 49 1.19 2.83 11.39
C LEU A 49 0.05 3.67 11.96
N HIS A 50 0.08 4.98 11.67
CA HIS A 50 -0.95 5.94 12.07
C HIS A 50 -2.08 6.02 11.03
N SER A 51 -1.74 6.16 9.74
CA SER A 51 -2.71 6.25 8.66
C SER A 51 -3.62 5.01 8.60
N LEU A 52 -4.94 5.21 8.66
CA LEU A 52 -5.91 4.10 8.62
C LEU A 52 -5.82 3.27 7.34
N TYR A 53 -5.55 3.89 6.18
CA TYR A 53 -5.37 3.14 4.93
C TYR A 53 -4.12 2.25 5.01
N ALA A 54 -3.00 2.77 5.51
CA ALA A 54 -1.75 2.02 5.63
C ALA A 54 -1.90 0.84 6.60
N ARG A 55 -2.65 1.02 7.71
CA ARG A 55 -3.03 -0.07 8.62
C ARG A 55 -3.88 -1.12 7.90
N ALA A 56 -4.88 -0.70 7.13
CA ALA A 56 -5.76 -1.60 6.37
C ALA A 56 -5.03 -2.35 5.25
N MET A 57 -3.98 -1.78 4.65
CA MET A 57 -3.11 -2.48 3.69
C MET A 57 -2.45 -3.71 4.32
N MET A 58 -2.15 -3.68 5.62
CA MET A 58 -1.60 -4.82 6.33
C MET A 58 -2.58 -5.99 6.47
N ALA A 59 -3.88 -5.80 6.16
CA ALA A 59 -4.82 -6.93 6.09
C ALA A 59 -4.38 -8.00 5.08
N GLY A 60 -3.51 -7.66 4.13
CA GLY A 60 -2.86 -8.63 3.24
C GLY A 60 -2.09 -9.73 3.98
N LEU A 61 -1.59 -9.45 5.19
CA LEU A 61 -0.90 -10.43 6.04
C LEU A 61 -1.82 -11.57 6.50
N LEU A 62 -3.15 -11.43 6.40
CA LEU A 62 -4.07 -12.56 6.58
C LEU A 62 -3.80 -13.69 5.57
N PHE A 63 -3.37 -13.32 4.36
CA PHE A 63 -3.18 -14.22 3.24
C PHE A 63 -1.71 -14.53 2.97
N HIS A 64 -0.82 -13.57 3.23
CA HIS A 64 0.62 -13.69 3.04
C HIS A 64 1.38 -13.09 4.23
N ASP A 65 1.64 -13.88 5.27
CA ASP A 65 2.19 -13.39 6.55
C ASP A 65 3.72 -13.39 6.65
N THR A 66 4.42 -13.82 5.60
CA THR A 66 5.89 -13.86 5.56
C THR A 66 6.45 -13.28 4.24
N PRO A 67 6.10 -12.02 3.90
CA PRO A 67 6.59 -11.39 2.68
C PRO A 67 8.11 -11.25 2.69
N ASN A 68 8.75 -11.73 1.63
CA ASN A 68 10.20 -11.72 1.46
C ASN A 68 10.62 -10.77 0.33
N GLU A 69 10.11 -10.95 -0.89
CA GLU A 69 10.48 -10.12 -2.04
C GLU A 69 9.40 -9.08 -2.35
N ILE A 70 9.58 -7.90 -1.77
CA ILE A 70 8.56 -6.84 -1.81
C ILE A 70 8.93 -5.79 -2.86
N LEU A 71 8.00 -5.52 -3.79
CA LEU A 71 8.03 -4.34 -4.65
C LEU A 71 6.98 -3.35 -4.18
N MET A 72 7.37 -2.11 -3.89
CA MET A 72 6.47 -1.03 -3.51
C MET A 72 6.55 0.12 -4.52
N ILE A 73 5.40 0.57 -5.02
CA ILE A 73 5.28 1.73 -5.92
C ILE A 73 4.67 2.88 -5.11
N GLY A 74 5.42 3.96 -4.96
CA GLY A 74 5.14 5.06 -4.05
C GLY A 74 5.76 4.84 -2.66
N LEU A 75 6.54 5.81 -2.17
CA LEU A 75 7.18 5.77 -0.84
C LEU A 75 6.37 6.57 0.19
N GLY A 76 5.87 7.75 -0.23
CA GLY A 76 5.30 8.73 0.69
C GLY A 76 6.28 9.09 1.82
N GLY A 77 5.79 9.12 3.07
CA GLY A 77 6.66 9.29 4.24
C GLY A 77 7.46 8.03 4.63
N GLY A 78 7.35 6.94 3.85
CA GLY A 78 8.06 5.69 4.10
C GLY A 78 7.52 4.86 5.28
N THR A 79 6.31 5.15 5.77
CA THR A 79 5.76 4.52 6.98
C THR A 79 5.49 3.03 6.79
N ILE A 80 4.92 2.63 5.65
CA ILE A 80 4.75 1.22 5.27
C ILE A 80 6.13 0.56 5.12
N ALA A 81 7.07 1.19 4.42
CA ALA A 81 8.42 0.65 4.25
C ALA A 81 9.13 0.38 5.58
N LYS A 82 9.08 1.33 6.51
CA LYS A 82 9.60 1.19 7.88
C LYS A 82 8.93 0.04 8.63
N PHE A 83 7.61 -0.05 8.54
CA PHE A 83 6.86 -1.13 9.18
C PHE A 83 7.33 -2.49 8.65
N MET A 84 7.40 -2.69 7.33
CA MET A 84 7.82 -3.96 6.73
C MET A 84 9.25 -4.35 7.16
N LEU A 85 10.20 -3.42 7.10
CA LEU A 85 11.59 -3.67 7.52
C LEU A 85 11.71 -4.05 9.00
N ARG A 86 10.87 -3.46 9.86
CA ARG A 86 10.87 -3.74 11.30
C ARG A 86 10.21 -5.07 11.63
N GLN A 87 9.13 -5.44 10.95
CA GLN A 87 8.38 -6.66 11.25
C GLN A 87 8.98 -7.91 10.58
N PHE A 88 9.62 -7.78 9.42
CA PHE A 88 10.13 -8.91 8.64
C PHE A 88 11.66 -8.81 8.49
N ALA A 89 12.38 -9.56 9.33
CA ALA A 89 13.85 -9.54 9.37
C ALA A 89 14.49 -9.91 8.02
N ASP A 90 13.89 -10.85 7.30
CA ASP A 90 14.47 -11.41 6.07
C ASP A 90 13.96 -10.76 4.78
N CYS A 91 13.04 -9.79 4.86
CA CYS A 91 12.48 -9.19 3.66
C CYS A 91 13.51 -8.34 2.89
N ARG A 92 13.39 -8.31 1.57
CA ARG A 92 14.04 -7.36 0.66
C ARG A 92 12.97 -6.46 0.07
N LEU A 93 13.09 -5.17 0.34
CA LEU A 93 12.11 -4.17 -0.07
C LEU A 93 12.69 -3.27 -1.17
N LYS A 94 12.12 -3.35 -2.37
CA LYS A 94 12.39 -2.42 -3.46
C LYS A 94 11.27 -1.40 -3.53
N VAL A 95 11.59 -0.12 -3.38
CA VAL A 95 10.63 0.98 -3.53
C VAL A 95 10.94 1.76 -4.81
N VAL A 96 9.93 2.05 -5.61
CA VAL A 96 10.01 3.01 -6.72
C VAL A 96 9.24 4.25 -6.32
N GLU A 97 9.96 5.37 -6.17
CA GLU A 97 9.39 6.67 -5.81
C GLU A 97 9.61 7.64 -6.96
N PHE A 98 8.57 8.37 -7.33
CA PHE A 98 8.64 9.30 -8.45
C PHE A 98 9.46 10.55 -8.10
N ARG A 99 9.25 11.10 -6.90
CA ARG A 99 9.80 12.39 -6.47
C ARG A 99 11.02 12.20 -5.56
N SER A 100 12.19 12.61 -6.03
CA SER A 100 13.44 12.54 -5.23
C SER A 100 13.38 13.36 -3.92
N SER A 101 12.60 14.44 -3.92
CA SER A 101 12.27 15.27 -2.77
C SER A 101 11.46 14.54 -1.70
N VAL A 102 10.54 13.64 -2.10
CA VAL A 102 9.76 12.77 -1.19
C VAL A 102 10.70 11.83 -0.44
N LEU A 103 11.67 11.23 -1.13
CA LEU A 103 12.72 10.45 -0.48
C LEU A 103 13.51 11.29 0.54
N LYS A 104 13.91 12.52 0.18
CA LYS A 104 14.65 13.41 1.10
C LYS A 104 13.85 13.66 2.38
N VAL A 105 12.57 14.02 2.28
CA VAL A 105 11.73 14.27 3.47
C VAL A 105 11.40 12.99 4.24
N ALA A 106 11.22 11.85 3.57
CA ALA A 106 11.03 10.57 4.24
C ALA A 106 12.23 10.22 5.13
N ARG A 107 13.45 10.52 4.67
CA ARG A 107 14.69 10.36 5.46
C ARG A 107 14.78 11.37 6.59
N SER A 108 14.70 12.66 6.29
CA SER A 108 15.02 13.71 7.26
C SER A 108 13.90 13.98 8.28
N HIS A 109 12.63 13.74 7.90
CA HIS A 109 11.47 14.11 8.73
C HIS A 109 10.62 12.91 9.18
N PHE A 110 10.64 11.78 8.47
CA PHE A 110 9.91 10.56 8.86
C PHE A 110 10.81 9.43 9.37
N GLY A 111 12.13 9.62 9.40
CA GLY A 111 13.07 8.65 9.96
C GLY A 111 13.17 7.34 9.17
N LEU A 112 13.02 7.38 7.85
CA LEU A 112 13.25 6.20 7.00
C LEU A 112 14.71 5.70 7.18
N PRO A 113 14.94 4.43 7.58
CA PRO A 113 16.25 3.93 8.00
C PRO A 113 17.14 3.52 6.83
N PHE A 114 18.44 3.80 6.90
CA PHE A 114 19.41 3.32 5.90
C PHE A 114 19.64 1.82 6.14
N ASP A 115 18.81 1.00 5.51
CA ASP A 115 18.80 -0.44 5.68
C ASP A 115 19.30 -1.13 4.41
N PRO A 116 20.23 -2.11 4.47
CA PRO A 116 20.73 -2.82 3.29
C PRO A 116 19.63 -3.56 2.52
N ARG A 117 18.55 -3.96 3.21
CA ARG A 117 17.37 -4.62 2.64
C ARG A 117 16.47 -3.67 1.85
N LEU A 118 16.59 -2.36 2.07
CA LEU A 118 15.82 -1.33 1.40
C LEU A 118 16.56 -0.77 0.20
N LYS A 119 16.02 -0.99 -1.00
CA LYS A 119 16.51 -0.39 -2.25
C LYS A 119 15.48 0.59 -2.78
N ILE A 120 15.86 1.83 -3.00
CA ILE A 120 14.97 2.88 -3.50
C ILE A 120 15.44 3.30 -4.88
N LYS A 121 14.55 3.24 -5.86
CA LYS A 121 14.77 3.76 -7.22
C LYS A 121 13.91 5.00 -7.41
N ILE A 122 14.53 6.09 -7.85
CA ILE A 122 13.79 7.27 -8.29
C ILE A 122 13.33 7.08 -9.73
N GLY A 123 12.04 7.29 -10.00
CA GLY A 123 11.45 7.26 -11.34
C GLY A 123 10.00 6.81 -11.38
N CYS A 124 9.43 6.73 -12.59
CA CYS A 124 8.06 6.32 -12.81
C CYS A 124 7.85 4.83 -12.49
N GLY A 125 6.89 4.55 -11.58
CA GLY A 125 6.51 3.19 -11.19
C GLY A 125 6.04 2.32 -12.34
N ALA A 126 5.14 2.84 -13.18
CA ALA A 126 4.61 2.13 -14.34
C ALA A 126 5.71 1.78 -15.36
N GLN A 127 6.65 2.70 -15.60
CA GLN A 127 7.80 2.44 -16.46
C GLN A 127 8.72 1.37 -15.86
N HIS A 128 8.99 1.43 -14.56
CA HIS A 128 9.80 0.41 -13.90
C HIS A 128 9.19 -0.98 -14.03
N VAL A 129 7.89 -1.11 -13.73
CA VAL A 129 7.15 -2.37 -13.81
C VAL A 129 7.17 -2.92 -15.24
N ARG A 130 6.89 -2.08 -16.25
CA ARG A 130 6.94 -2.48 -17.67
C ARG A 130 8.32 -2.96 -18.11
N GLN A 131 9.39 -2.27 -17.69
CA GLN A 131 10.76 -2.65 -18.05
C GLN A 131 11.17 -3.96 -17.34
N ALA A 132 10.81 -4.11 -16.08
CA ALA A 132 11.14 -5.30 -15.30
C ALA A 132 10.40 -6.53 -15.84
N SER A 133 9.11 -6.42 -16.20
CA SER A 133 8.31 -7.56 -16.69
C SER A 133 8.79 -8.12 -18.04
N GLN A 134 9.57 -7.35 -18.81
CA GLN A 134 10.16 -7.78 -20.07
C GLN A 134 11.38 -8.71 -19.90
N VAL A 135 12.04 -8.66 -18.74
CA VAL A 135 13.31 -9.37 -18.50
C VAL A 135 13.25 -10.29 -17.28
N GLN A 136 12.20 -10.18 -16.47
CA GLN A 136 12.01 -10.91 -15.22
C GLN A 136 10.56 -11.35 -15.09
N SER A 137 10.35 -12.48 -14.41
CA SER A 137 9.04 -12.99 -14.02
C SER A 137 9.10 -13.58 -12.61
N GLU A 138 7.96 -13.60 -11.93
CA GLU A 138 7.78 -14.24 -10.61
C GLU A 138 8.87 -13.88 -9.59
N GLN A 139 9.24 -12.60 -9.53
CA GLN A 139 10.29 -12.10 -8.62
C GLN A 139 9.74 -11.64 -7.28
N HIS A 140 8.46 -11.26 -7.21
CA HIS A 140 7.88 -10.60 -6.05
C HIS A 140 6.76 -11.43 -5.45
N ASP A 141 6.83 -11.71 -4.15
CA ASP A 141 5.76 -12.37 -3.41
C ASP A 141 4.75 -11.36 -2.83
N LEU A 142 5.14 -10.08 -2.76
CA LEU A 142 4.26 -8.98 -2.44
C LEU A 142 4.52 -7.77 -3.34
N ILE A 143 3.48 -7.29 -4.01
CA ILE A 143 3.50 -6.00 -4.71
C ILE A 143 2.56 -5.03 -3.97
N VAL A 144 3.09 -3.88 -3.56
CA VAL A 144 2.35 -2.82 -2.86
C VAL A 144 2.26 -1.61 -3.78
N ILE A 145 1.05 -1.12 -4.05
CA ILE A 145 0.83 0.08 -4.85
C ILE A 145 0.16 1.13 -3.96
N ASP A 146 0.92 2.18 -3.65
CA ASP A 146 0.53 3.33 -2.83
C ASP A 146 1.01 4.63 -3.49
N ALA A 147 0.70 4.77 -4.78
CA ALA A 147 1.12 5.89 -5.62
C ALA A 147 -0.07 6.81 -5.94
N TYR A 148 -0.65 7.37 -4.88
CA TYR A 148 -1.76 8.33 -4.97
C TYR A 148 -1.26 9.72 -4.62
N ASP A 149 -1.74 10.75 -5.31
CA ASP A 149 -1.50 12.15 -4.97
C ASP A 149 -2.83 12.91 -4.75
N HIS A 150 -2.79 14.24 -4.79
CA HIS A 150 -4.00 15.04 -4.62
C HIS A 150 -5.01 14.96 -5.78
N ASP A 151 -4.56 14.60 -6.98
CA ASP A 151 -5.37 14.53 -8.20
C ASP A 151 -5.93 13.13 -8.44
N GLY A 152 -5.25 12.10 -7.94
CA GLY A 152 -5.71 10.75 -8.20
C GLY A 152 -4.65 9.68 -8.09
N MET A 153 -5.06 8.50 -8.57
CA MET A 153 -4.13 7.50 -9.03
C MET A 153 -3.80 7.82 -10.48
N ALA A 154 -2.52 7.97 -10.81
CA ALA A 154 -2.13 8.23 -12.19
C ALA A 154 -2.65 7.11 -13.13
N PRO A 155 -3.21 7.43 -14.31
CA PRO A 155 -3.76 6.43 -15.25
C PRO A 155 -2.78 5.30 -15.59
N GLU A 156 -1.49 5.60 -15.60
CA GLU A 156 -0.41 4.66 -15.91
C GLU A 156 -0.27 3.56 -14.86
N VAL A 157 -0.64 3.81 -13.60
CA VAL A 157 -0.59 2.81 -12.51
C VAL A 157 -1.96 2.17 -12.21
N SER A 158 -2.95 2.41 -13.07
CA SER A 158 -4.33 1.90 -12.93
C SER A 158 -4.86 1.15 -14.17
N SER A 159 -4.06 1.10 -15.24
CA SER A 159 -4.39 0.43 -16.51
C SER A 159 -4.31 -1.10 -16.45
N GLU A 160 -5.05 -1.78 -17.35
CA GLU A 160 -5.00 -3.24 -17.52
C GLU A 160 -3.57 -3.71 -17.84
N THR A 161 -2.89 -3.05 -18.77
CA THR A 161 -1.50 -3.36 -19.13
C THR A 161 -0.54 -3.21 -17.95
N PHE A 162 -0.74 -2.22 -17.08
CA PHE A 162 0.07 -2.09 -15.86
C PHE A 162 -0.14 -3.29 -14.93
N PHE A 163 -1.40 -3.70 -14.71
CA PHE A 163 -1.68 -4.87 -13.89
C PHE A 163 -1.18 -6.17 -14.51
N ASP A 164 -1.21 -6.34 -15.83
CA ASP A 164 -0.61 -7.51 -16.52
C ASP A 164 0.90 -7.60 -16.27
N ASN A 165 1.60 -6.47 -16.32
CA ASN A 165 3.03 -6.41 -16.01
C ASN A 165 3.28 -6.73 -14.53
N CYS A 166 2.47 -6.19 -13.62
CA CYS A 166 2.51 -6.57 -12.20
C CYS A 166 2.28 -8.07 -12.00
N ARG A 167 1.30 -8.65 -12.71
CA ARG A 167 0.98 -10.08 -12.65
C ARG A 167 2.11 -10.97 -13.15
N THR A 168 2.87 -10.50 -14.15
CA THR A 168 4.08 -11.17 -14.66
C THR A 168 5.20 -11.19 -13.61
N LEU A 169 5.36 -10.08 -12.88
CA LEU A 169 6.38 -9.96 -11.83
C LEU A 169 5.99 -10.67 -10.53
N LEU A 170 4.69 -10.82 -10.26
CA LEU A 170 4.17 -11.47 -9.06
C LEU A 170 4.36 -12.99 -9.15
N THR A 171 4.87 -13.61 -8.09
CA THR A 171 4.91 -15.07 -7.96
C THR A 171 3.50 -15.66 -8.01
N LYS A 172 3.38 -16.93 -8.37
CA LYS A 172 2.09 -17.64 -8.40
C LYS A 172 1.38 -17.68 -7.04
N ASN A 173 2.16 -17.63 -5.95
CA ASN A 173 1.67 -17.57 -4.57
C ASN A 173 1.73 -16.16 -3.98
N GLY A 174 1.92 -15.13 -4.80
CA GLY A 174 2.10 -13.75 -4.35
C GLY A 174 0.79 -12.99 -4.19
N LEU A 175 0.88 -11.85 -3.50
CA LEU A 175 -0.22 -10.93 -3.26
C LEU A 175 0.10 -9.56 -3.87
N LEU A 176 -0.87 -8.95 -4.55
CA LEU A 176 -0.85 -7.53 -4.85
C LEU A 176 -1.81 -6.81 -3.90
N VAL A 177 -1.33 -5.72 -3.28
CA VAL A 177 -2.09 -4.85 -2.39
C VAL A 177 -2.06 -3.43 -2.96
N ILE A 178 -3.23 -2.83 -3.16
CA ILE A 178 -3.34 -1.50 -3.78
C ILE A 178 -4.26 -0.59 -2.97
N ASN A 179 -3.81 0.65 -2.73
CA ASN A 179 -4.62 1.70 -2.12
C ASN A 179 -5.42 2.44 -3.22
N LEU A 180 -6.76 2.39 -3.14
CA LEU A 180 -7.67 3.02 -4.10
C LEU A 180 -8.50 4.10 -3.43
N TRP A 181 -9.00 5.06 -4.22
CA TRP A 181 -9.95 6.06 -3.76
C TRP A 181 -11.37 5.68 -4.16
N GLY A 182 -12.13 5.14 -3.22
CA GLY A 182 -13.49 4.63 -3.48
C GLY A 182 -14.56 5.71 -3.62
N THR A 183 -14.24 6.99 -3.42
CA THR A 183 -15.24 8.07 -3.61
C THR A 183 -15.39 8.48 -5.08
N ASP A 184 -14.37 8.24 -5.91
CA ASP A 184 -14.50 8.30 -7.36
C ASP A 184 -14.98 6.92 -7.84
N LYS A 185 -16.29 6.81 -8.07
CA LYS A 185 -16.93 5.53 -8.40
C LYS A 185 -16.52 5.02 -9.77
N ASP A 186 -16.32 5.90 -10.74
CA ASP A 186 -16.03 5.49 -12.12
C ASP A 186 -14.59 5.00 -12.24
N MET A 187 -13.64 5.74 -11.66
CA MET A 187 -12.25 5.28 -11.57
C MET A 187 -12.16 3.97 -10.77
N PHE A 188 -12.83 3.87 -9.62
CA PHE A 188 -12.82 2.65 -8.83
C PHE A 188 -13.37 1.45 -9.61
N GLN A 189 -14.49 1.61 -10.32
CA GLN A 189 -15.08 0.54 -11.14
C GLN A 189 -14.15 0.11 -12.28
N GLN A 190 -13.51 1.06 -12.95
CA GLN A 190 -12.55 0.77 -14.02
C GLN A 190 -11.35 -0.02 -13.48
N VAL A 191 -10.78 0.40 -12.35
CA VAL A 191 -9.64 -0.31 -11.73
C VAL A 191 -10.04 -1.69 -11.25
N ALA A 192 -11.21 -1.81 -10.61
CA ALA A 192 -11.74 -3.10 -10.17
C ALA A 192 -12.00 -4.05 -11.36
N TRP A 193 -12.47 -3.52 -12.48
CA TRP A 193 -12.63 -4.28 -13.72
C TRP A 193 -11.30 -4.78 -14.26
N ASN A 194 -10.30 -3.90 -14.38
CA ASN A 194 -8.96 -4.25 -14.87
C ASN A 194 -8.31 -5.32 -13.98
N LEU A 195 -8.31 -5.13 -12.66
CA LEU A 195 -7.83 -6.14 -11.70
C LEU A 195 -8.58 -7.46 -11.84
N GLY A 196 -9.90 -7.42 -11.99
CA GLY A 196 -10.73 -8.59 -12.16
C GLY A 196 -10.42 -9.38 -13.44
N ARG A 197 -10.03 -8.71 -14.52
CA ARG A 197 -9.60 -9.36 -15.77
C ARG A 197 -8.23 -10.03 -15.59
N VAL A 198 -7.24 -9.28 -15.10
CA VAL A 198 -5.86 -9.75 -14.98
C VAL A 198 -5.69 -10.87 -13.94
N PHE A 199 -6.41 -10.78 -12.83
CA PHE A 199 -6.32 -11.74 -11.72
C PHE A 199 -7.48 -12.73 -11.70
N GLU A 200 -8.18 -12.91 -12.83
CA GLU A 200 -9.26 -13.91 -12.99
C GLU A 200 -10.34 -13.83 -11.88
N ARG A 201 -10.66 -12.60 -11.46
CA ARG A 201 -11.59 -12.29 -10.36
C ARG A 201 -11.21 -12.92 -9.01
N ARG A 202 -9.94 -13.26 -8.82
CA ARG A 202 -9.34 -13.58 -7.52
C ARG A 202 -8.89 -12.29 -6.86
N MET A 203 -9.86 -11.55 -6.33
CA MET A 203 -9.62 -10.28 -5.65
C MET A 203 -10.60 -10.04 -4.51
N LEU A 204 -10.20 -9.22 -3.54
CA LEU A 204 -11.02 -8.71 -2.46
C LEU A 204 -10.83 -7.21 -2.31
N PHE A 205 -11.86 -6.50 -1.85
CA PHE A 205 -11.82 -5.08 -1.52
C PHE A 205 -12.19 -4.84 -0.06
N LEU A 206 -11.41 -4.00 0.61
CA LEU A 206 -11.61 -3.59 1.99
C LEU A 206 -11.81 -2.08 2.06
N PRO A 207 -13.06 -1.59 2.14
CA PRO A 207 -13.33 -0.20 2.44
C PRO A 207 -12.72 0.21 3.79
N VAL A 208 -11.98 1.31 3.81
CA VAL A 208 -11.36 1.83 5.03
C VAL A 208 -12.39 2.69 5.77
N ARG A 209 -12.77 2.26 6.98
CA ARG A 209 -13.79 2.96 7.78
C ARG A 209 -13.44 4.43 7.99
N ASN A 210 -14.44 5.31 7.88
CA ASN A 210 -14.33 6.76 8.06
C ASN A 210 -13.31 7.44 7.12
N ARG A 211 -13.01 6.81 5.98
CA ARG A 211 -12.11 7.30 4.93
C ARG A 211 -12.71 6.98 3.57
N GLY A 212 -12.22 7.70 2.56
CA GLY A 212 -12.56 7.43 1.16
C GLY A 212 -11.78 6.26 0.55
N ASN A 213 -10.78 5.72 1.25
CA ASN A 213 -9.90 4.69 0.73
C ASN A 213 -10.60 3.31 0.67
N VAL A 214 -10.25 2.53 -0.36
CA VAL A 214 -10.57 1.11 -0.48
C VAL A 214 -9.27 0.38 -0.78
N ILE A 215 -8.94 -0.64 0.01
CA ILE A 215 -7.76 -1.45 -0.25
C ILE A 215 -8.16 -2.64 -1.12
N GLY A 216 -7.56 -2.77 -2.29
CA GLY A 216 -7.67 -3.92 -3.16
C GLY A 216 -6.60 -4.97 -2.85
N PHE A 217 -7.00 -6.23 -2.87
CA PHE A 217 -6.13 -7.40 -2.74
C PHE A 217 -6.34 -8.26 -3.98
N ALA A 218 -5.28 -8.55 -4.73
CA ALA A 218 -5.34 -9.43 -5.90
C ALA A 218 -4.36 -10.59 -5.74
N PHE A 219 -4.84 -11.81 -6.01
CA PHE A 219 -4.22 -13.04 -5.54
C PHE A 219 -3.59 -13.80 -6.71
N GLY A 220 -2.35 -14.26 -6.55
CA GLY A 220 -1.68 -15.13 -7.51
C GLY A 220 -2.48 -16.44 -7.77
N GLU A 221 -2.28 -17.01 -8.96
CA GLU A 221 -3.06 -18.17 -9.44
C GLU A 221 -3.01 -19.39 -8.50
N ALA A 222 -1.86 -19.63 -7.87
CA ALA A 222 -1.59 -20.78 -7.02
C ALA A 222 -1.79 -20.48 -5.53
N MET A 223 -2.11 -19.23 -5.16
CA MET A 223 -2.30 -18.88 -3.75
C MET A 223 -3.38 -19.75 -3.12
N ALA A 224 -3.00 -20.37 -2.00
CA ALA A 224 -3.87 -21.29 -1.27
C ALA A 224 -5.11 -20.56 -0.74
N LYS A 225 -6.23 -21.28 -0.70
CA LYS A 225 -7.46 -20.80 -0.10
C LYS A 225 -7.52 -21.21 1.37
N PRO A 226 -7.25 -20.31 2.33
CA PRO A 226 -7.32 -20.66 3.74
C PRO A 226 -8.78 -20.91 4.17
N GLY A 227 -8.96 -21.73 5.21
CA GLY A 227 -10.29 -21.90 5.82
C GLY A 227 -10.67 -20.69 6.68
N ILE A 228 -11.96 -20.34 6.74
CA ILE A 228 -12.41 -19.18 7.51
C ILE A 228 -12.03 -19.28 9.00
N LYS A 229 -12.09 -20.47 9.60
CA LYS A 229 -11.66 -20.69 10.99
C LYS A 229 -10.17 -20.40 11.18
N GLN A 230 -9.32 -20.85 10.25
CA GLN A 230 -7.88 -20.54 10.28
C GLN A 230 -7.62 -19.04 10.16
N LEU A 231 -8.38 -18.33 9.32
CA LEU A 231 -8.27 -16.88 9.20
C LEU A 231 -8.70 -16.14 10.47
N ILE A 232 -9.75 -16.61 11.15
CA ILE A 232 -10.19 -16.02 12.44
C ILE A 232 -9.08 -16.16 13.49
N ASP A 233 -8.49 -17.35 13.61
CA ASP A 233 -7.42 -17.60 14.58
C ASP A 233 -6.15 -16.81 14.22
N LYS A 234 -5.81 -16.74 12.93
CA LYS A 234 -4.71 -15.92 12.42
C LYS A 234 -4.95 -14.43 12.66
N ALA A 235 -6.15 -13.91 12.43
CA ALA A 235 -6.50 -12.51 12.67
C ALA A 235 -6.27 -12.10 14.12
N LYS A 236 -6.67 -12.94 15.09
CA LYS A 236 -6.43 -12.70 16.52
C LYS A 236 -4.93 -12.65 16.85
N ARG A 237 -4.13 -13.58 16.31
CA ARG A 237 -2.66 -13.55 16.50
C ARG A 237 -2.03 -12.30 15.91
N LEU A 238 -2.41 -11.93 14.69
CA LEU A 238 -1.84 -10.76 14.01
C LEU A 238 -2.23 -9.45 14.71
N GLU A 239 -3.44 -9.37 15.29
CA GLU A 239 -3.85 -8.23 16.11
C GLU A 239 -2.99 -8.10 17.37
N GLN A 240 -2.73 -9.21 18.08
CA GLN A 240 -1.84 -9.21 19.24
C GLN A 240 -0.41 -8.81 18.87
N MET A 241 0.10 -9.31 17.73
CA MET A 241 1.47 -9.05 17.28
C MET A 241 1.68 -7.62 16.80
N TYR A 242 0.77 -7.10 15.97
CA TYR A 242 0.95 -5.83 15.27
C TYR A 242 0.11 -4.69 15.82
N GLN A 243 -0.82 -4.96 16.73
CA GLN A 243 -1.74 -3.98 17.31
C GLN A 243 -2.57 -3.24 16.24
N LEU A 244 -3.02 -4.03 15.24
CA LEU A 244 -3.87 -3.62 14.12
C LEU A 244 -5.17 -4.45 14.11
N GLU A 245 -6.21 -3.89 13.52
CA GLU A 245 -7.61 -4.35 13.61
C GLU A 245 -7.94 -5.56 12.71
N PHE A 246 -7.06 -6.57 12.68
CA PHE A 246 -7.17 -7.74 11.79
C PHE A 246 -8.54 -8.47 11.85
N PRO A 247 -9.15 -8.73 13.03
CA PRO A 247 -10.48 -9.33 13.10
C PRO A 247 -11.56 -8.48 12.43
N ILE A 248 -11.45 -7.15 12.55
CA ILE A 248 -12.38 -6.20 11.92
C ILE A 248 -12.16 -6.22 10.40
N TYR A 249 -10.91 -6.20 9.94
CA TYR A 249 -10.59 -6.30 8.52
C TYR A 249 -11.15 -7.58 7.88
N LEU A 250 -11.01 -8.73 8.55
CA LEU A 250 -11.58 -9.99 8.07
C LEU A 250 -13.11 -9.96 7.99
N LEU A 251 -13.78 -9.36 8.98
CA LEU A 251 -15.23 -9.20 8.97
C LEU A 251 -15.70 -8.32 7.80
N ASP A 252 -15.03 -7.19 7.59
CA ASP A 252 -15.37 -6.26 6.53
C ASP A 252 -15.06 -6.84 5.14
N LEU A 253 -13.95 -7.59 4.99
CA LEU A 253 -13.67 -8.36 3.77
C LEU A 253 -14.81 -9.35 3.46
N LYS A 254 -15.34 -10.06 4.46
CA LYS A 254 -16.49 -10.96 4.25
C LYS A 254 -17.75 -10.20 3.83
N ARG A 255 -18.03 -9.06 4.46
CA ARG A 255 -19.21 -8.24 4.19
C ARG A 255 -19.19 -7.63 2.78
N HIS A 256 -18.04 -7.14 2.34
CA HIS A 256 -17.93 -6.34 1.11
C HIS A 256 -17.60 -7.16 -0.15
N ASN A 257 -17.38 -8.47 -0.03
CA ASN A 257 -16.99 -9.32 -1.16
C ASN A 257 -17.89 -10.54 -1.38
N PRO A 258 -19.24 -10.45 -1.25
CA PRO A 258 -20.12 -11.62 -1.18
C PRO A 258 -20.00 -12.57 -2.38
N ASN A 259 -19.72 -12.03 -3.58
CA ASN A 259 -19.69 -12.81 -4.82
C ASN A 259 -18.33 -13.45 -5.14
N VAL A 260 -17.27 -13.03 -4.45
CA VAL A 260 -15.89 -13.46 -4.73
C VAL A 260 -15.16 -14.01 -3.51
N PHE A 261 -15.69 -13.83 -2.31
CA PHE A 261 -15.08 -14.29 -1.06
C PHE A 261 -14.71 -15.78 -1.09
N ASN A 262 -15.64 -16.63 -1.54
CA ASN A 262 -15.42 -18.08 -1.64
C ASN A 262 -14.46 -18.49 -2.76
N ARG A 263 -14.07 -17.57 -3.67
CA ARG A 263 -12.97 -17.82 -4.61
C ARG A 263 -11.61 -17.79 -3.92
N ILE A 264 -11.50 -17.06 -2.81
CA ILE A 264 -10.24 -16.87 -2.08
C ILE A 264 -10.22 -17.67 -0.78
N ILE A 265 -11.36 -17.85 -0.12
CA ILE A 265 -11.45 -18.44 1.22
C ILE A 265 -12.36 -19.67 1.18
N LYS A 266 -11.93 -20.77 1.81
CA LYS A 266 -12.76 -21.96 2.00
C LYS A 266 -13.76 -21.71 3.12
N SER A 267 -15.04 -22.00 2.85
CA SER A 267 -16.11 -21.96 3.84
C SER A 267 -15.82 -22.87 5.03
#